data_AF-A0A7S2TZC2-F1
#
_entry.id   AF-A0A7S2TZC2-F1
#
_cell.length_a   1.000
_cell.length_b   1.000
_cell.length_c   1.000
_cell.angle_alpha   90.00
_cell.angle_beta   90.00
_cell.angle_gamma   90.00
#
_symmetry.space_group_name_H-M   'P 1'
#
loop_
_entity.id
_entity.type
_entity.pdbx_description
1 polymer ?
#
loop_
_entity_poly.entity_id
_entity_poly.type
_entity_poly.pdbx_seq_one_letter_code
_entity_poly.pdbx_strand_id
1 'polypeptide(L)'
;NRPVLVLQMISRTIRQAKLHPIEEDRFDREVKELERILGVCERILRTPIPTSYTRHTSRFLFAWVNALPFMLWPMCGLWTTPSAILVAYFMLGIEDIGVTVEEPFDQLPLWRAVEAVDDSARIAAGHLRVKSSAAPIPYRRQADGYDEPTD
;
A
#
# COMPACT_ATOMS: atom_id res chain seq x y z
N ASN A 1 -18.00 6.18 -3.67
CA ASN A 1 -16.69 5.73 -3.17
C ASN A 1 -15.75 6.93 -3.13
N ARG A 2 -15.39 7.40 -1.93
CA ARG A 2 -14.62 8.66 -1.74
C ARG A 2 -13.24 8.68 -2.44
N PRO A 3 -12.40 7.63 -2.38
CA PRO A 3 -11.09 7.65 -3.05
C PRO A 3 -11.18 7.69 -4.58
N VAL A 4 -12.16 6.99 -5.17
CA VAL A 4 -12.42 7.05 -6.62
C VAL A 4 -12.80 8.47 -7.07
N LEU A 5 -13.55 9.21 -6.25
CA LEU A 5 -13.89 10.60 -6.56
C LEU A 5 -12.63 11.48 -6.66
N VAL A 6 -11.65 11.26 -5.77
CA VAL A 6 -10.39 12.02 -5.78
C VAL A 6 -9.59 11.72 -7.05
N LEU A 7 -9.49 10.45 -7.47
CA LEU A 7 -8.86 10.08 -8.73
C LEU A 7 -9.53 10.75 -9.94
N GLN A 8 -10.87 10.81 -9.95
CA GLN A 8 -11.60 11.51 -11.01
C GLN A 8 -11.31 13.02 -11.01
N MET A 9 -11.18 13.64 -9.84
CA MET A 9 -10.80 15.06 -9.73
C MET A 9 -9.38 15.31 -10.24
N ILE A 10 -8.43 14.42 -9.92
CA ILE A 10 -7.05 14.49 -10.41
C ILE A 10 -7.04 14.39 -11.94
N SER A 11 -7.69 13.39 -12.52
CA SER A 11 -7.77 13.22 -13.98
C SER A 11 -8.41 14.43 -14.68
N ARG A 12 -9.48 14.99 -14.10
CA ARG A 12 -10.11 16.23 -14.62
C ARG A 12 -9.15 17.41 -14.60
N THR A 13 -8.38 17.57 -13.53
CA THR A 13 -7.42 18.67 -13.39
C THR A 13 -6.30 18.57 -14.43
N ILE A 14 -5.81 17.35 -14.69
CA ILE A 14 -4.76 17.11 -15.69
C ILE A 14 -5.26 17.44 -17.10
N ARG A 15 -6.48 17.02 -17.46
CA ARG A 15 -7.11 17.37 -18.74
C ARG A 15 -7.31 18.88 -18.92
N GLN A 16 -7.59 19.60 -17.83
CA GLN A 16 -7.75 21.05 -17.87
C GLN A 16 -6.42 21.80 -17.99
N ALA A 17 -5.30 21.18 -17.60
CA ALA A 17 -3.98 21.80 -17.63
C ALA A 17 -3.41 22.02 -19.06
N LYS A 18 -4.10 21.57 -20.12
CA LYS A 18 -3.71 21.71 -21.54
C LYS A 18 -2.23 21.37 -21.78
N LEU A 19 -1.83 20.17 -21.34
CA LEU A 19 -0.47 19.67 -21.47
C LEU A 19 -0.15 19.23 -22.92
N HIS A 20 1.14 19.06 -23.21
CA HIS A 20 1.57 18.45 -24.47
C HIS A 20 1.11 16.97 -24.50
N PRO A 21 0.71 16.39 -25.66
CA PRO A 21 0.13 15.04 -25.73
C PRO A 21 0.96 13.93 -25.08
N ILE A 22 2.29 14.05 -25.14
CA ILE A 22 3.23 13.09 -24.53
C ILE A 22 3.19 13.16 -22.99
N GLU A 23 3.06 14.37 -22.44
CA GLU A 23 2.99 14.58 -20.99
C GLU A 23 1.63 14.14 -20.45
N GLU A 24 0.55 14.44 -21.17
CA GLU A 24 -0.81 14.01 -20.83
C GLU A 24 -0.90 12.47 -20.76
N ASP A 25 -0.36 11.76 -21.76
CA ASP A 25 -0.32 10.30 -21.80
C ASP A 25 0.54 9.72 -20.65
N ARG A 26 1.62 10.41 -20.27
CA ARG A 26 2.43 10.02 -19.10
C ARG A 26 1.64 10.15 -17.81
N PHE A 27 0.95 11.26 -17.59
CA PHE A 27 0.12 11.47 -16.41
C PHE A 27 -1.08 10.50 -16.36
N ASP A 28 -1.72 10.23 -17.48
CA ASP A 28 -2.82 9.27 -17.58
C ASP A 28 -2.36 7.85 -17.20
N ARG A 29 -1.12 7.46 -17.53
CA ARG A 29 -0.55 6.20 -17.04
C ARG A 29 -0.39 6.17 -15.53
N GLU A 30 0.15 7.22 -14.92
CA GLU A 30 0.33 7.29 -13.46
C GLU A 30 -1.03 7.24 -12.72
N VAL A 31 -2.04 7.95 -13.24
CA VAL A 31 -3.40 7.93 -12.66
C VAL A 31 -4.04 6.55 -12.79
N LYS A 32 -3.89 5.87 -13.93
CA LYS A 32 -4.34 4.49 -14.11
C LYS A 32 -3.66 3.52 -13.13
N GLU A 33 -2.38 3.74 -12.84
CA GLU A 33 -1.67 2.91 -11.86
C GLU A 33 -2.21 3.13 -10.44
N LEU A 34 -2.51 4.37 -10.05
CA LEU A 34 -3.17 4.66 -8.77
C LEU A 34 -4.56 4.01 -8.69
N GLU A 35 -5.34 4.05 -9.78
CA GLU A 35 -6.64 3.38 -9.88
C GLU A 35 -6.50 1.86 -9.73
N ARG A 36 -5.49 1.26 -10.36
CA ARG A 36 -5.17 -0.17 -10.23
C ARG A 36 -4.84 -0.54 -8.79
N ILE A 37 -3.98 0.21 -8.13
CA ILE A 37 -3.59 -0.03 -6.72
C ILE A 37 -4.81 0.11 -5.81
N LEU A 38 -5.63 1.15 -5.99
CA LEU A 38 -6.86 1.33 -5.21
C LEU A 38 -7.80 0.13 -5.38
N GLY A 39 -7.99 -0.36 -6.61
CA GLY A 39 -8.80 -1.53 -6.88
C GLY A 39 -8.26 -2.81 -6.22
N VAL A 40 -6.94 -2.97 -6.17
CA VAL A 40 -6.30 -4.08 -5.42
C VAL A 40 -6.58 -3.96 -3.93
N CYS A 41 -6.42 -2.78 -3.33
CA CYS A 41 -6.72 -2.55 -1.91
C CYS A 41 -8.19 -2.82 -1.58
N GLU A 42 -9.12 -2.38 -2.44
CA GLU A 42 -10.55 -2.68 -2.28
C GLU A 42 -10.85 -4.17 -2.37
N ARG A 43 -10.16 -4.90 -3.25
CA ARG A 43 -10.32 -6.35 -3.35
C ARG A 43 -9.84 -7.03 -2.07
N ILE A 44 -8.64 -6.69 -1.58
CA ILE A 44 -8.11 -7.25 -0.32
C ILE A 44 -9.08 -6.97 0.84
N LEU A 45 -9.61 -5.75 0.92
CA LEU A 45 -10.57 -5.38 1.97
C LEU A 45 -11.93 -6.08 1.84
N ARG A 46 -12.41 -6.31 0.61
CA ARG A 46 -13.73 -6.89 0.33
C ARG A 46 -13.75 -8.41 0.21
N THR A 47 -12.59 -9.05 0.10
CA THR A 47 -12.45 -10.51 0.14
C THR A 47 -11.76 -10.96 1.43
N PRO A 48 -12.31 -10.65 2.62
CA PRO A 48 -11.78 -11.20 3.85
C PRO A 48 -11.97 -12.72 3.87
N ILE A 49 -11.07 -13.41 4.56
CA ILE A 49 -11.22 -14.85 4.82
C ILE A 49 -12.54 -15.06 5.57
N PRO A 50 -13.34 -16.09 5.24
CA PRO A 50 -14.60 -16.32 5.89
C PRO A 50 -14.41 -16.46 7.41
N THR A 51 -15.10 -15.64 8.20
CA THR A 51 -14.98 -15.68 9.68
C THR A 51 -15.29 -17.06 10.29
N SER A 52 -16.04 -17.90 9.56
CA SER A 52 -16.30 -19.30 9.94
C SER A 52 -15.04 -20.17 9.93
N TYR A 53 -14.09 -19.91 9.02
CA TYR A 53 -12.82 -20.63 8.95
C TYR A 53 -12.00 -20.37 10.21
N THR A 54 -11.69 -19.10 10.49
CA THR A 54 -10.93 -18.66 11.66
C THR A 54 -11.57 -19.14 12.97
N ARG A 55 -12.91 -19.07 13.09
CA ARG A 55 -13.62 -19.60 14.27
C ARG A 55 -13.55 -21.12 14.41
N HIS A 56 -13.55 -21.85 13.29
CA HIS A 56 -13.47 -23.31 13.30
C HIS A 56 -12.05 -23.77 13.70
N THR A 57 -11.02 -23.16 13.11
CA THR A 57 -9.62 -23.44 13.42
C THR A 57 -9.32 -23.21 14.91
N SER A 58 -9.74 -22.07 15.46
CA SER A 58 -9.55 -21.77 16.89
C SER A 58 -10.21 -22.79 17.82
N ARG A 59 -11.45 -23.21 17.51
CA ARG A 59 -12.17 -24.25 18.29
C ARG A 59 -11.49 -25.61 18.19
N PHE A 60 -11.04 -25.98 17.00
CA PHE A 60 -10.32 -27.23 16.77
C PHE A 60 -8.98 -27.24 17.52
N LEU A 61 -8.21 -26.16 17.44
CA LEU A 61 -6.93 -26.02 18.13
C LEU A 61 -7.11 -26.08 19.65
N PHE A 62 -8.13 -25.40 20.17
CA PHE A 62 -8.47 -25.46 21.58
C PHE A 62 -8.79 -26.90 22.02
N ALA A 63 -9.62 -27.63 21.27
CA ALA A 63 -9.91 -29.02 21.57
C ALA A 63 -8.66 -29.91 21.51
N TRP A 64 -7.78 -29.69 20.53
CA TRP A 64 -6.54 -30.44 20.36
C TRP A 64 -5.56 -30.24 21.51
N VAL A 65 -5.34 -28.99 21.93
CA VAL A 65 -4.46 -28.67 23.06
C VAL A 65 -5.01 -29.22 24.38
N ASN A 66 -6.34 -29.22 24.56
CA ASN A 66 -6.97 -29.84 25.73
C ASN A 66 -6.88 -31.38 25.72
N ALA A 67 -6.86 -32.01 24.53
CA ALA A 67 -6.66 -33.45 24.40
C ALA A 67 -5.20 -33.88 24.64
N LEU A 68 -4.23 -32.99 24.37
CA LEU A 68 -2.80 -33.22 24.50
C LEU A 68 -2.34 -33.81 25.86
N PRO A 69 -2.74 -33.29 27.04
CA PRO A 69 -2.32 -33.87 28.32
C PRO A 69 -2.78 -35.32 28.52
N PHE A 70 -3.94 -35.71 27.99
CA PHE A 70 -4.41 -37.09 28.08
C PHE A 70 -3.56 -38.03 27.22
N MET A 71 -3.11 -37.58 26.05
CA MET A 71 -2.23 -38.35 25.17
C MET A 71 -0.81 -38.46 25.72
N LEU A 72 -0.32 -37.42 26.41
CA LEU A 72 1.05 -37.33 26.89
C LEU A 72 1.24 -37.91 28.30
N TRP A 73 0.16 -38.14 29.05
CA TRP A 73 0.19 -38.73 30.40
C TRP A 73 0.98 -40.05 30.50
N PRO A 74 0.80 -41.04 29.60
CA PRO A 74 1.50 -42.32 29.69
C PRO A 74 3.02 -42.21 29.52
N MET A 75 3.52 -41.12 28.90
CA MET A 75 4.94 -40.93 28.60
C MET A 75 5.66 -40.10 29.66
N CYS A 76 5.01 -39.07 30.21
CA CYS A 76 5.67 -38.04 31.02
C CYS A 76 5.13 -37.90 32.45
N GLY A 77 3.99 -38.52 32.79
CA GLY A 77 3.40 -38.44 34.13
C GLY A 77 3.22 -37.00 34.62
N LEU A 78 3.88 -36.62 35.73
CA LEU A 78 3.79 -35.26 36.28
C LEU A 78 4.41 -34.18 35.37
N TRP A 79 5.36 -34.54 34.50
CA TRP A 79 5.93 -33.61 33.52
C TRP A 79 4.97 -33.29 32.36
N THR A 80 3.87 -34.05 32.22
CA THR A 80 2.86 -33.81 31.20
C THR A 80 2.25 -32.42 31.29
N THR A 81 1.96 -31.92 32.49
CA THR A 81 1.35 -30.58 32.68
C THR A 81 2.24 -29.44 32.17
N PRO A 82 3.51 -29.29 32.59
CA PRO A 82 4.37 -28.22 32.07
C PRO A 82 4.65 -28.38 30.56
N SER A 83 4.83 -29.60 30.07
CA SER A 83 5.02 -29.84 28.63
C SER A 83 3.77 -29.46 27.81
N ALA A 84 2.57 -29.78 28.29
CA ALA A 84 1.33 -29.43 27.60
C ALA A 84 1.10 -27.92 27.57
N ILE A 85 1.38 -27.21 28.68
CA ILE A 85 1.30 -25.74 28.75
C ILE A 85 2.27 -25.10 27.75
N LEU A 86 3.50 -25.63 27.64
CA LEU A 86 4.49 -25.12 26.71
C LEU A 86 4.03 -25.26 25.25
N VAL A 87 3.53 -26.43 24.87
CA VAL A 87 2.99 -26.68 23.52
C VAL A 87 1.76 -25.81 23.24
N ALA A 88 0.86 -25.68 24.23
CA ALA A 88 -0.31 -24.81 24.15
C ALA A 88 0.08 -23.37 23.85
N TYR A 89 1.08 -22.84 24.56
CA TYR A 89 1.56 -21.47 24.39
C TYR A 89 2.05 -21.22 22.96
N PHE A 90 2.86 -22.12 22.41
CA PHE A 90 3.35 -21.97 21.03
C PHE A 90 2.23 -22.11 19.98
N MET A 91 1.36 -23.10 20.14
CA MET A 91 0.25 -23.33 19.21
C MET A 91 -0.76 -22.18 19.19
N LEU A 92 -1.20 -21.74 20.37
CA LEU A 92 -2.12 -20.61 20.49
C LEU A 92 -1.47 -19.30 20.03
N GLY A 93 -0.17 -19.12 20.27
CA GLY A 93 0.58 -17.98 19.74
C GLY A 93 0.64 -17.95 18.22
N ILE A 94 0.81 -19.12 17.57
CA ILE A 94 0.77 -19.21 16.10
C ILE A 94 -0.62 -18.89 15.55
N GLU A 95 -1.69 -19.36 16.20
CA GLU A 95 -3.06 -19.04 15.81
C GLU A 95 -3.32 -17.54 15.88
N ASP A 96 -2.91 -16.87 16.96
CA ASP A 96 -3.09 -15.43 17.15
C ASP A 96 -2.33 -14.59 16.10
N ILE A 97 -1.10 -15.00 15.78
CA ILE A 97 -0.34 -14.42 14.66
C ILE A 97 -1.07 -14.66 13.33
N GLY A 98 -1.64 -15.85 13.14
CA GLY A 98 -2.44 -16.19 11.98
C GLY A 98 -3.59 -15.21 11.78
N VAL A 99 -4.44 -15.03 12.80
CA VAL A 99 -5.56 -14.08 12.79
C VAL A 99 -5.09 -12.66 12.48
N THR A 100 -3.99 -12.23 13.11
CA THR A 100 -3.41 -10.91 12.89
C THR A 100 -3.00 -10.67 11.43
N VAL A 101 -2.47 -11.70 10.76
CA VAL A 101 -2.08 -11.63 9.34
C VAL A 101 -3.30 -11.62 8.40
N GLU A 102 -4.45 -12.16 8.82
CA GLU A 102 -5.70 -12.10 8.04
C GLU A 102 -6.25 -10.67 7.95
N GLU A 103 -5.91 -9.77 8.89
CA GLU A 103 -6.38 -8.38 8.98
C GLU A 103 -5.24 -7.35 8.75
N PRO A 104 -4.68 -7.24 7.54
CA PRO A 104 -3.46 -6.45 7.30
C PRO A 104 -3.66 -4.95 7.54
N PHE A 105 -4.84 -4.40 7.21
CA PHE A 105 -5.07 -2.95 7.26
C PHE A 105 -5.27 -2.41 8.68
N ASP A 106 -5.66 -3.26 9.63
CA ASP A 106 -5.85 -2.86 11.03
C ASP A 106 -4.50 -2.77 11.76
N GLN A 107 -3.52 -3.58 11.34
CA GLN A 107 -2.19 -3.64 11.95
C GLN A 107 -1.19 -2.69 11.28
N LEU A 108 -1.37 -2.36 9.99
CA LEU A 108 -0.46 -1.48 9.28
C LEU A 108 -0.63 -0.02 9.74
N PRO A 109 0.47 0.72 10.03
CA PRO A 109 0.40 2.13 10.38
C PRO A 109 0.18 2.99 9.12
N LEU A 110 -1.04 2.94 8.56
CA LEU A 110 -1.41 3.64 7.33
C LEU A 110 -1.19 5.15 7.42
N TRP A 111 -1.29 5.73 8.62
CA TRP A 111 -0.98 7.14 8.88
C TRP A 111 0.45 7.51 8.48
N ARG A 112 1.44 6.64 8.71
CA ARG A 112 2.84 6.88 8.29
C ARG A 112 2.99 6.86 6.78
N ALA A 113 2.26 5.97 6.12
CA ALA A 113 2.28 5.91 4.67
C ALA A 113 1.66 7.18 4.07
N VAL A 114 0.58 7.70 4.68
CA VAL A 114 -0.02 8.98 4.30
C VAL A 114 0.93 10.15 4.52
N GLU A 115 1.61 10.21 5.67
CA GLU A 115 2.62 11.24 5.97
C GLU A 115 3.75 11.21 4.94
N ALA A 116 4.29 10.04 4.60
CA ALA A 116 5.35 9.89 3.61
C ALA A 116 4.93 10.37 2.21
N VAL A 117 3.67 10.13 1.83
CA VAL A 117 3.10 10.63 0.57
C VAL A 117 2.91 12.15 0.61
N ASP A 118 2.42 12.70 1.72
CA ASP A 118 2.26 14.15 1.89
C ASP A 118 3.62 14.87 1.83
N ASP A 119 4.64 14.34 2.50
CA ASP A 119 6.00 14.88 2.47
C ASP A 119 6.58 14.85 1.05
N SER A 120 6.41 13.74 0.34
CA SER A 120 6.85 13.61 -1.05
C SER A 120 6.15 14.61 -1.98
N ALA A 121 4.84 14.78 -1.80
CA ALA A 121 4.04 15.74 -2.57
C ALA A 121 4.45 17.19 -2.28
N ARG A 122 4.73 17.53 -1.02
CA ARG A 122 5.23 18.85 -0.61
C ARG A 122 6.60 19.16 -1.21
N ILE A 123 7.51 18.19 -1.21
CA ILE A 123 8.85 18.34 -1.83
C ILE A 123 8.71 18.61 -3.32
N ALA A 124 7.90 17.83 -4.03
CA ALA A 124 7.66 18.03 -5.46
C ALA A 124 7.04 19.41 -5.76
N ALA A 125 6.05 19.84 -4.96
CA ALA A 125 5.47 21.17 -5.09
C ALA A 125 6.48 22.30 -4.80
N GLY A 126 7.37 22.10 -3.83
CA GLY A 126 8.47 23.01 -3.53
C GLY A 126 9.43 23.20 -4.70
N HIS A 127 9.83 22.10 -5.35
CA HIS A 127 10.70 22.13 -6.54
C HIS A 127 10.06 22.91 -7.70
N LEU A 128 8.76 22.74 -7.92
CA LEU A 128 8.03 23.46 -8.96
C LEU A 128 7.94 24.97 -8.66
N ARG A 129 7.78 25.35 -7.39
CA ARG A 129 7.76 26.76 -6.96
C ARG A 129 9.12 27.44 -7.17
N VAL A 130 10.23 26.74 -6.92
CA VAL A 130 11.59 27.23 -7.18
C VAL A 130 11.84 27.38 -8.68
N LYS A 131 11.48 26.37 -9.49
CA LYS A 131 11.63 26.41 -10.95
C LYS A 131 10.79 27.51 -11.61
N SER A 132 9.62 27.84 -11.05
CA SER A 132 8.80 28.97 -11.49
C SER A 132 9.34 30.34 -11.07
N SER A 133 10.16 30.42 -10.02
CA SER A 133 10.79 31.67 -9.55
C SER A 133 12.08 32.00 -10.31
N ALA A 134 12.72 31.02 -10.94
CA ALA A 134 13.82 31.21 -11.86
C ALA A 134 13.26 31.58 -13.24
N ALA A 135 13.08 32.88 -13.51
CA ALA A 135 12.64 33.38 -14.81
C ALA A 135 13.55 32.85 -15.95
N PRO A 136 13.03 32.64 -17.17
CA PRO A 136 13.81 32.06 -18.26
C PRO A 136 15.01 32.94 -18.61
N ILE A 137 16.18 32.34 -18.81
CA ILE A 137 17.30 33.01 -19.47
C ILE A 137 16.79 33.48 -20.84
N PRO A 138 16.87 34.79 -21.16
CA PRO A 138 16.41 35.28 -22.45
C PRO A 138 17.26 34.63 -23.53
N TYR A 139 16.63 33.82 -24.39
CA TYR A 139 17.29 33.37 -25.61
C TYR A 139 17.49 34.60 -26.50
N ARG A 140 18.71 35.13 -26.51
CA ARG A 140 19.12 36.21 -27.42
C ARG A 140 19.04 35.64 -28.83
N ARG A 141 18.03 36.08 -29.60
CA ARG A 141 17.97 35.88 -31.04
C ARG A 141 19.21 36.55 -31.64
N GLN A 142 20.23 35.76 -31.96
CA GLN A 142 21.38 36.20 -32.73
C GLN A 142 20.89 36.36 -34.17
N ALA A 143 20.63 37.61 -34.54
CA ALA A 143 20.42 38.01 -35.93
C ALA A 143 21.81 38.15 -36.55
N ASP A 144 22.38 37.03 -37.00
CA ASP A 144 23.52 37.08 -37.90
C ASP A 144 22.97 36.98 -39.32
N GLY A 145 22.93 38.16 -39.94
CA GLY A 145 22.79 38.27 -41.38
C GLY A 145 24.01 37.64 -42.05
N TYR A 146 23.74 36.75 -42.99
CA TYR A 146 24.60 36.51 -44.13
C TYR A 146 23.73 36.79 -45.36
N ASP A 147 23.94 37.95 -45.96
CA ASP A 147 23.71 38.13 -47.38
C ASP A 147 24.87 37.41 -48.08
N GLU A 148 24.56 36.43 -48.92
CA GLU A 148 25.48 35.95 -49.94
C GLU A 148 24.80 36.14 -51.30
N PRO A 149 25.31 37.03 -52.17
CA PRO A 149 24.73 37.28 -53.48
C PRO A 149 25.19 36.22 -54.50
N THR A 150 24.25 35.91 -55.40
CA THR A 150 24.41 35.07 -56.59
C THR A 150 25.46 35.61 -57.57
N ASP A 151 26.45 34.79 -57.92
CA ASP A 151 26.77 34.30 -59.27
C ASP A 151 27.88 33.23 -59.23
#